data_AF-A0A0P7HTR4-F1
#
_entry.id   AF-A0A0P7HTR4-F1
#
_cell.length_a   1.000
_cell.length_b   1.000
_cell.length_c   1.000
_cell.angle_alpha   90.00
_cell.angle_beta   90.00
_cell.angle_gamma   90.00
#
_symmetry.space_group_name_H-M   'P 1'
#
loop_
_entity.id
_entity.type
_entity.pdbx_description
1 polymer ?
#
loop_
_entity_poly.entity_id
_entity_poly.type
_entity_poly.pdbx_seq_one_letter_code
_entity_poly.pdbx_strand_id
1 'polypeptide(L)'
;MVDSDRERGILSEADRAYLRGETTFSSVQSERNARARIRDRLFEAVRDFELLIERLDDHDRELVFGKRFGNLAGADAFDALVSAQALLYRGVDDTDLDFATVLHEAINVAEASDGRAATVDLDVTYERLSPESLLHKLEQGEELSLTELAYLHGHDDVSRDRLARYVADDETVDDGRIQSKVTEF
;
A
#
# COMPACT_ATOMS: atom_id res chain seq x y z
N MET A 1 13.79 -5.97 9.22
CA MET A 1 13.47 -6.65 10.49
C MET A 1 12.50 -7.78 10.18
N VAL A 2 12.60 -8.94 10.83
CA VAL A 2 11.66 -10.05 10.61
C VAL A 2 10.31 -9.65 11.24
N ASP A 3 9.21 -9.74 10.50
CA ASP A 3 7.84 -9.33 10.89
C ASP A 3 7.26 -10.15 12.07
N SER A 4 8.04 -11.03 12.69
CA SER A 4 7.67 -11.84 13.86
C SER A 4 7.59 -11.02 15.15
N ASP A 5 8.29 -9.88 15.24
CA ASP A 5 8.29 -9.01 16.44
C ASP A 5 7.19 -7.94 16.42
N ARG A 6 6.31 -7.94 15.40
CA ARG A 6 5.27 -6.91 15.27
C ARG A 6 4.10 -7.17 16.21
N GLU A 7 3.86 -6.23 17.12
CA GLU A 7 2.68 -6.21 18.00
C GLU A 7 1.35 -6.34 17.23
N ARG A 8 0.31 -6.77 17.92
CA ARG A 8 -1.03 -6.96 17.34
C ARG A 8 -1.60 -5.63 16.85
N GLY A 9 -1.99 -5.59 15.58
CA GLY A 9 -2.85 -4.54 15.02
C GLY A 9 -4.25 -5.10 14.75
N ILE A 10 -4.79 -4.82 13.56
CA ILE A 10 -6.00 -5.49 13.05
C ILE A 10 -5.80 -7.01 13.05
N LEU A 11 -4.64 -7.44 12.53
CA LEU A 11 -4.25 -8.85 12.48
C LEU A 11 -3.47 -9.26 13.74
N SER A 12 -3.78 -10.45 14.24
CA SER A 12 -2.90 -11.15 15.18
C SER A 12 -1.75 -11.83 14.45
N GLU A 13 -0.70 -12.23 15.18
CA GLU A 13 0.44 -12.98 14.62
C GLU A 13 -0.01 -14.21 13.83
N ALA A 14 -0.94 -15.00 14.38
CA ALA A 14 -1.49 -16.18 13.72
C ALA A 14 -2.29 -15.83 12.44
N ASP A 15 -3.00 -14.69 12.41
CA ASP A 15 -3.70 -14.26 11.20
C ASP A 15 -2.69 -13.89 10.10
N ARG A 16 -1.59 -13.22 10.45
CA ARG A 16 -0.54 -12.88 9.49
C ARG A 16 0.15 -14.13 8.95
N ALA A 17 0.52 -15.06 9.83
CA ALA A 17 1.16 -16.31 9.43
C ALA A 17 0.26 -17.13 8.50
N TYR A 18 -1.05 -17.17 8.78
CA TYR A 18 -2.03 -17.78 7.87
C TYR A 18 -2.10 -17.07 6.51
N LEU A 19 -2.22 -15.73 6.48
CA LEU A 19 -2.33 -14.96 5.23
C LEU A 19 -1.05 -15.02 4.36
N ARG A 20 0.13 -15.18 4.98
CA ARG A 20 1.39 -15.41 4.27
C ARG A 20 1.58 -16.85 3.79
N GLY A 21 0.67 -17.76 4.16
CA GLY A 21 0.78 -19.20 3.85
C GLY A 21 1.81 -19.95 4.69
N GLU A 22 2.32 -19.34 5.78
CA GLU A 22 3.28 -19.93 6.70
C GLU A 22 2.63 -20.99 7.61
N THR A 23 1.31 -20.92 7.80
CA THR A 23 0.55 -21.87 8.61
C THR A 23 -0.72 -22.33 7.90
N THR A 24 -1.08 -23.60 8.11
CA THR A 24 -2.35 -24.17 7.64
C THR A 24 -3.17 -24.66 8.83
N PHE A 25 -4.50 -24.64 8.66
CA PHE A 25 -5.40 -25.15 9.70
C PHE A 25 -5.61 -26.65 9.55
N SER A 26 -5.72 -27.35 10.68
CA SER A 26 -5.99 -28.79 10.72
C SER A 26 -7.39 -29.19 10.25
N SER A 27 -8.31 -28.23 10.12
CA SER A 27 -9.66 -28.48 9.63
C SER A 27 -10.21 -27.29 8.83
N VAL A 28 -11.07 -27.61 7.85
CA VAL A 28 -11.81 -26.62 7.05
C VAL A 28 -12.65 -25.69 7.94
N GLN A 29 -13.21 -26.19 9.03
CA GLN A 29 -13.99 -25.38 9.95
C GLN A 29 -13.13 -24.35 10.69
N SER A 30 -11.94 -24.76 11.14
CA SER A 30 -10.98 -23.86 11.80
C SER A 30 -10.52 -22.75 10.85
N GLU A 31 -10.27 -23.09 9.59
CA GLU A 31 -9.91 -22.12 8.55
C GLU A 31 -11.05 -21.13 8.28
N ARG A 32 -12.27 -21.62 8.10
CA ARG A 32 -13.45 -20.76 7.91
C ARG A 32 -13.63 -19.79 9.07
N ASN A 33 -13.47 -20.27 10.30
CA ASN A 33 -13.55 -19.45 11.49
C ASN A 33 -12.42 -18.39 11.51
N ALA A 34 -11.21 -18.74 11.08
CA ALA A 34 -10.11 -17.78 10.99
C ALA A 34 -10.38 -16.68 9.96
N ARG A 35 -10.81 -17.06 8.76
CA ARG A 35 -11.19 -16.12 7.71
C ARG A 35 -12.34 -15.19 8.15
N ALA A 36 -13.35 -15.73 8.85
CA ALA A 36 -14.43 -14.93 9.41
C ALA A 36 -13.91 -13.90 10.42
N ARG A 37 -13.10 -14.33 11.40
CA ARG A 37 -12.50 -13.42 12.38
C ARG A 37 -11.66 -12.32 11.75
N ILE A 38 -10.89 -12.63 10.70
CA ILE A 38 -10.09 -11.62 9.98
C ILE A 38 -11.01 -10.58 9.33
N ARG A 39 -12.09 -11.01 8.66
CA ARG A 39 -13.06 -10.09 8.05
C ARG A 39 -13.76 -9.22 9.10
N ASP A 40 -14.20 -9.82 10.21
CA ASP A 40 -14.89 -9.09 11.27
C ASP A 40 -13.96 -8.04 11.91
N ARG A 41 -12.69 -8.40 12.15
CA ARG A 41 -11.68 -7.45 12.65
C ARG A 41 -11.39 -6.32 11.68
N LEU A 42 -11.31 -6.62 10.38
CA LEU A 42 -11.13 -5.60 9.36
C LEU A 42 -12.32 -4.64 9.33
N PHE A 43 -13.54 -5.18 9.33
CA PHE A 43 -14.77 -4.40 9.34
C PHE A 43 -14.84 -3.45 10.54
N GLU A 44 -14.63 -3.95 11.76
CA GLU A 44 -14.65 -3.10 12.95
C GLU A 44 -13.49 -2.10 12.96
N ALA A 45 -12.28 -2.49 12.53
CA ALA A 45 -11.14 -1.57 12.47
C ALA A 45 -11.36 -0.39 11.49
N VAL A 46 -12.02 -0.63 10.36
CA VAL A 46 -12.38 0.45 9.43
C VAL A 46 -13.42 1.39 10.05
N ARG A 47 -14.37 0.86 10.82
CA ARG A 47 -15.37 1.68 11.53
C ARG A 47 -14.75 2.52 12.65
N ASP A 48 -13.69 2.02 13.29
CA ASP A 48 -12.96 2.78 14.31
C ASP A 48 -12.28 4.04 13.73
N PHE A 49 -12.04 4.13 12.41
CA PHE A 49 -11.44 5.32 11.80
C PHE A 49 -12.28 6.59 11.99
N GLU A 50 -13.62 6.47 12.01
CA GLU A 50 -14.52 7.60 12.33
C GLU A 50 -14.24 8.14 13.75
N LEU A 51 -14.11 7.24 14.72
CA LEU A 51 -13.80 7.63 16.08
C LEU A 51 -12.39 8.25 16.19
N LEU A 52 -11.42 7.68 15.47
CA LEU A 52 -10.04 8.16 15.49
C LEU A 52 -9.92 9.55 14.84
N ILE A 53 -10.59 9.81 13.72
CA ILE A 53 -10.54 11.14 13.08
C ILE A 53 -11.25 12.21 13.92
N GLU A 54 -12.34 11.85 14.59
CA GLU A 54 -13.10 12.80 15.41
C GLU A 54 -12.47 13.11 16.77
N ARG A 55 -11.79 12.12 17.37
CA ARG A 55 -11.47 12.16 18.82
C ARG A 55 -10.00 12.01 19.15
N LEU A 56 -9.16 11.50 18.24
CA LEU A 56 -7.73 11.42 18.50
C LEU A 56 -7.12 12.82 18.42
N ASP A 57 -6.38 13.21 19.46
CA ASP A 57 -5.69 14.49 19.47
C ASP A 57 -4.60 14.55 18.38
N ASP A 58 -4.42 15.72 17.78
CA ASP A 58 -3.42 15.96 16.73
C ASP A 58 -2.00 15.57 17.19
N HIS A 59 -1.67 15.79 18.47
CA HIS A 59 -0.38 15.40 19.02
C HIS A 59 -0.19 13.88 18.98
N ASP A 60 -1.19 13.11 19.42
CA ASP A 60 -1.13 11.65 19.43
C ASP A 60 -1.09 11.09 18.00
N ARG A 61 -1.83 11.70 17.07
CA ARG A 61 -1.71 11.41 15.64
C ARG A 61 -0.29 11.64 15.13
N GLU A 62 0.32 12.78 15.45
CA GLU A 62 1.70 13.12 15.06
C GLU A 62 2.74 12.16 15.67
N LEU A 63 2.54 11.70 16.90
CA LEU A 63 3.39 10.67 17.51
C LEU A 63 3.37 9.36 16.72
N VAL A 64 2.24 9.00 16.11
CA VAL A 64 2.14 7.81 15.27
C VAL A 64 2.73 8.07 13.88
N PHE A 65 2.20 9.05 13.14
CA PHE A 65 2.56 9.25 11.74
C PHE A 65 3.89 9.99 11.55
N GLY A 66 4.12 11.09 12.28
CA GLY A 66 5.36 11.86 12.19
C GLY A 66 6.55 11.16 12.85
N LYS A 67 6.34 10.50 14.01
CA LYS A 67 7.45 9.83 14.72
C LYS A 67 7.57 8.34 14.43
N ARG A 68 6.55 7.52 14.70
CA ARG A 68 6.72 6.06 14.55
C ARG A 68 6.91 5.67 13.08
N PHE A 69 6.03 6.12 12.19
CA PHE A 69 6.20 5.89 10.76
C PHE A 69 7.41 6.64 10.18
N GLY A 70 7.65 7.89 10.61
CA GLY A 70 8.84 8.65 10.19
C GLY A 70 10.18 8.03 10.59
N ASN A 71 10.21 7.14 11.60
CA ASN A 71 11.40 6.41 12.03
C ASN A 71 11.54 5.01 11.40
N LEU A 72 10.58 4.57 10.57
CA LEU A 72 10.74 3.32 9.83
C LEU A 72 11.85 3.45 8.78
N ALA A 73 12.55 2.35 8.53
CA ALA A 73 13.66 2.35 7.58
C ALA A 73 13.15 2.28 6.14
N GLY A 74 13.82 3.01 5.24
CA GLY A 74 13.60 2.89 3.80
C GLY A 74 12.15 3.21 3.39
N ALA A 75 11.58 2.37 2.52
CA ALA A 75 10.24 2.53 1.98
C ALA A 75 9.13 1.94 2.86
N ASP A 76 9.45 1.32 4.01
CA ASP A 76 8.48 0.56 4.82
C ASP A 76 7.25 1.40 5.22
N ALA A 77 7.45 2.66 5.59
CA ALA A 77 6.35 3.57 5.92
C ALA A 77 5.47 3.86 4.70
N PHE A 78 6.10 4.14 3.57
CA PHE A 78 5.41 4.43 2.32
C PHE A 78 4.60 3.22 1.86
N ASP A 79 5.21 2.04 1.82
CA ASP A 79 4.55 0.80 1.41
C ASP A 79 3.35 0.45 2.30
N ALA A 80 3.49 0.64 3.61
CA ALA A 80 2.39 0.40 4.55
C ALA A 80 1.21 1.37 4.33
N LEU A 81 1.49 2.67 4.14
CA LEU A 81 0.45 3.67 3.90
C LEU A 81 -0.20 3.50 2.53
N VAL A 82 0.57 3.22 1.49
CA VAL A 82 0.06 2.89 0.14
C VAL A 82 -0.80 1.63 0.19
N SER A 83 -0.35 0.58 0.88
CA SER A 83 -1.13 -0.66 1.03
C SER A 83 -2.45 -0.44 1.77
N ALA A 84 -2.46 0.43 2.78
CA ALA A 84 -3.69 0.81 3.48
C ALA A 84 -4.67 1.54 2.54
N GLN A 85 -4.19 2.50 1.76
CA GLN A 85 -5.02 3.22 0.79
C GLN A 85 -5.51 2.31 -0.34
N ALA A 86 -4.66 1.42 -0.86
CA ALA A 86 -5.04 0.45 -1.88
C ALA A 86 -6.14 -0.51 -1.39
N LEU A 87 -6.06 -0.94 -0.12
CA LEU A 87 -7.11 -1.75 0.50
C LEU A 87 -8.44 -0.99 0.56
N LEU A 88 -8.43 0.28 0.95
CA LEU A 88 -9.64 1.11 1.00
C LEU A 88 -10.21 1.37 -0.41
N TYR A 89 -9.37 1.66 -1.39
CA TYR A 89 -9.76 1.80 -2.79
C TYR A 89 -10.51 0.55 -3.29
N ARG A 90 -9.91 -0.63 -3.09
CA ARG A 90 -10.53 -1.92 -3.45
C ARG A 90 -11.81 -2.18 -2.65
N GLY A 91 -11.82 -1.82 -1.37
CA GLY A 91 -12.98 -1.97 -0.51
C GLY A 91 -14.17 -1.11 -0.95
N VAL A 92 -13.93 0.11 -1.45
CA VAL A 92 -14.98 0.96 -2.01
C VAL A 92 -15.50 0.39 -3.34
N ASP A 93 -14.62 -0.13 -4.20
CA ASP A 93 -14.97 -0.78 -5.47
C ASP A 93 -15.87 -2.03 -5.29
N ASP A 94 -15.78 -2.68 -4.12
CA ASP A 94 -16.68 -3.78 -3.73
C ASP A 94 -18.07 -3.30 -3.22
N THR A 95 -18.31 -1.99 -3.16
CA THR A 95 -19.59 -1.36 -2.74
C THR A 95 -20.27 -0.61 -3.89
N ASP A 96 -21.47 -0.06 -3.64
CA ASP A 96 -22.17 0.79 -4.61
C ASP A 96 -21.71 2.27 -4.58
N LEU A 97 -20.65 2.60 -3.84
CA LEU A 97 -20.14 3.96 -3.70
C LEU A 97 -19.11 4.30 -4.79
N ASP A 98 -19.10 5.55 -5.22
CA ASP A 98 -18.08 6.08 -6.11
C ASP A 98 -16.82 6.49 -5.33
N PHE A 99 -15.65 5.99 -5.74
CA PHE A 99 -14.40 6.26 -5.05
C PHE A 99 -14.01 7.74 -5.07
N ALA A 100 -14.23 8.45 -6.17
CA ALA A 100 -13.89 9.87 -6.25
C ALA A 100 -14.69 10.69 -5.23
N THR A 101 -15.98 10.36 -5.08
CA THR A 101 -16.86 10.92 -4.05
C THR A 101 -16.36 10.60 -2.64
N VAL A 102 -16.01 9.34 -2.35
CA VAL A 102 -15.49 8.95 -1.03
C VAL A 102 -14.18 9.67 -0.70
N LEU A 103 -13.27 9.78 -1.67
CA LEU A 103 -12.00 10.49 -1.50
C LEU A 103 -12.21 11.99 -1.26
N HIS A 104 -13.12 12.61 -2.01
CA HIS A 104 -13.48 14.02 -1.84
C HIS A 104 -13.97 14.29 -0.40
N GLU A 105 -14.88 13.46 0.10
CA GLU A 105 -15.40 13.60 1.47
C GLU A 105 -14.33 13.29 2.52
N ALA A 106 -13.50 12.27 2.31
CA ALA A 106 -12.42 11.92 3.25
C ALA A 106 -11.44 13.08 3.46
N ILE A 107 -11.05 13.76 2.37
CA ILE A 107 -10.17 14.94 2.44
C ILE A 107 -10.91 16.08 3.14
N ASN A 108 -12.17 16.38 2.78
CA ASN A 108 -12.91 17.46 3.43
C ASN A 108 -13.15 17.22 4.93
N VAL A 109 -13.38 15.97 5.35
CA VAL A 109 -13.47 15.62 6.78
C VAL A 109 -12.16 15.92 7.50
N ALA A 110 -11.01 15.57 6.90
CA ALA A 110 -9.70 15.85 7.49
C ALA A 110 -9.37 17.35 7.53
N GLU A 111 -9.80 18.11 6.53
CA GLU A 111 -9.53 19.54 6.41
C GLU A 111 -10.48 20.41 7.27
N ALA A 112 -11.67 19.89 7.59
CA ALA A 112 -12.68 20.61 8.35
C ALA A 112 -12.19 21.00 9.76
N SER A 113 -11.35 20.19 10.42
CA SER A 113 -10.79 20.52 11.74
C SER A 113 -9.89 21.76 11.69
N ASP A 114 -9.26 22.01 10.54
CA ASP A 114 -8.41 23.19 10.30
C ASP A 114 -9.21 24.38 9.76
N GLY A 115 -10.54 24.26 9.66
CA GLY A 115 -11.41 25.30 9.09
C GLY A 115 -11.20 25.49 7.60
N ARG A 116 -10.71 24.46 6.89
CA ARG A 116 -10.48 24.47 5.44
C ARG A 116 -11.52 23.62 4.73
N ALA A 117 -11.75 23.95 3.46
CA ALA A 117 -12.54 23.15 2.54
C ALA A 117 -11.67 22.87 1.32
N ALA A 118 -11.62 21.62 0.88
CA ALA A 118 -10.78 21.18 -0.22
C ALA A 118 -11.63 20.91 -1.47
N THR A 119 -11.14 21.37 -2.61
CA THR A 119 -11.56 20.87 -3.91
C THR A 119 -10.64 19.72 -4.28
N VAL A 120 -11.21 18.57 -4.64
CA VAL A 120 -10.46 17.36 -5.00
C VAL A 120 -10.82 16.95 -6.41
N ASP A 121 -9.85 16.98 -7.30
CA ASP A 121 -9.96 16.47 -8.66
C ASP A 121 -9.13 15.18 -8.78
N LEU A 122 -9.77 14.08 -9.21
CA LEU A 122 -9.14 12.77 -9.39
C LEU A 122 -9.31 12.32 -10.83
N ASP A 123 -8.19 12.23 -11.55
CA ASP A 123 -8.12 11.67 -12.89
C ASP A 123 -7.39 10.33 -12.89
N VAL A 124 -8.12 9.24 -13.18
CA VAL A 124 -7.56 7.89 -13.28
C VAL A 124 -7.63 7.42 -14.72
N THR A 125 -6.47 7.15 -15.32
CA THR A 125 -6.36 6.54 -16.64
C THR A 125 -5.84 5.11 -16.50
N TYR A 126 -6.59 4.16 -17.05
CA TYR A 126 -6.19 2.76 -17.05
C TYR A 126 -5.48 2.40 -18.33
N GLU A 127 -4.24 1.94 -18.18
CA GLU A 127 -3.49 1.29 -19.25
C GLU A 127 -3.40 -0.20 -18.95
N ARG A 128 -3.44 -1.03 -20.01
CA ARG A 128 -3.19 -2.46 -19.82
C ARG A 128 -1.70 -2.67 -19.60
N LEU A 129 -1.36 -3.22 -18.43
CA LEU A 129 -0.03 -3.76 -18.22
C LEU A 129 0.11 -5.05 -19.03
N SER A 130 1.15 -5.13 -19.85
CA SER A 130 1.57 -6.36 -20.49
C SER A 130 3.10 -6.44 -20.42
N PRO A 131 3.68 -7.64 -20.22
CA PRO A 131 5.14 -7.79 -20.25
C PRO A 131 5.74 -7.21 -21.52
N GLU A 132 5.07 -7.36 -22.66
CA GLU A 132 5.50 -6.82 -23.95
C GLU A 132 5.53 -5.29 -23.94
N SER A 133 4.47 -4.63 -23.46
CA SER A 133 4.40 -3.16 -23.38
C SER A 133 5.46 -2.59 -22.43
N LEU A 134 5.69 -3.24 -21.29
CA LEU A 134 6.66 -2.78 -20.30
C LEU A 134 8.11 -3.01 -20.75
N LEU A 135 8.38 -4.13 -21.43
CA LEU A 135 9.67 -4.36 -22.09
C LEU A 135 9.88 -3.35 -23.23
N HIS A 136 8.84 -3.01 -23.98
CA HIS A 136 8.93 -1.98 -25.03
C HIS A 136 9.26 -0.60 -24.45
N LYS A 137 8.65 -0.23 -23.32
CA LYS A 137 9.01 0.97 -22.56
C LYS A 137 10.50 1.00 -22.20
N LEU A 138 11.01 -0.09 -21.63
CA LEU A 138 12.45 -0.22 -21.30
C LEU A 138 13.34 -0.16 -22.55
N GLU A 139 12.94 -0.79 -23.66
CA GLU A 139 13.66 -0.72 -24.94
C GLU A 139 13.70 0.69 -25.54
N GLN A 140 12.70 1.53 -25.23
CA GLN A 140 12.65 2.94 -25.59
C GLN A 140 13.43 3.85 -24.61
N GLY A 141 14.00 3.28 -23.55
CA GLY A 141 14.73 4.02 -22.51
C GLY A 141 13.81 4.73 -21.51
N GLU A 142 12.54 4.36 -21.44
CA GLU A 142 11.61 4.87 -20.43
C GLU A 142 11.78 4.13 -19.10
N GLU A 143 11.68 4.88 -18.00
CA GLU A 143 11.67 4.31 -16.66
C GLU A 143 10.33 3.61 -16.38
N LEU A 144 10.40 2.47 -15.68
CA LEU A 144 9.23 1.80 -15.17
C LEU A 144 8.95 2.25 -13.74
N SER A 145 7.68 2.48 -13.43
CA SER A 145 7.21 2.68 -12.06
C SER A 145 7.40 1.42 -11.22
N LEU A 146 7.40 1.57 -9.89
CA LEU A 146 7.47 0.43 -8.95
C LEU A 146 6.34 -0.59 -9.19
N THR A 147 5.16 -0.14 -9.61
CA THR A 147 4.02 -1.03 -9.90
C THR A 147 4.27 -1.85 -11.16
N GLU A 148 4.83 -1.23 -12.20
CA GLU A 148 5.20 -1.91 -13.45
C GLU A 148 6.33 -2.92 -13.22
N LEU A 149 7.33 -2.58 -12.40
CA LEU A 149 8.39 -3.48 -11.99
C LEU A 149 7.88 -4.66 -11.16
N ALA A 150 7.00 -4.42 -10.19
CA ALA A 150 6.38 -5.47 -9.39
C ALA A 150 5.51 -6.40 -10.26
N TYR A 151 4.77 -5.84 -11.22
CA TYR A 151 3.98 -6.60 -12.19
C TYR A 151 4.87 -7.51 -13.05
N LEU A 152 5.99 -7.00 -13.56
CA LEU A 152 6.96 -7.80 -14.32
C LEU A 152 7.60 -8.90 -13.48
N HIS A 153 7.95 -8.62 -12.22
CA HIS A 153 8.57 -9.62 -11.34
C HIS A 153 7.62 -10.78 -10.98
N GLY A 154 6.31 -10.52 -10.94
CA GLY A 154 5.28 -11.53 -10.69
C GLY A 154 4.93 -12.41 -11.89
N HIS A 155 5.44 -12.12 -13.09
CA HIS A 155 5.20 -12.90 -14.31
C HIS A 155 6.45 -13.73 -14.67
N ASP A 156 6.33 -15.05 -14.59
CA ASP A 156 7.41 -16.04 -14.85
C ASP A 156 7.99 -16.00 -16.29
N ASP A 157 7.35 -15.28 -17.21
CA ASP A 157 7.72 -15.22 -18.63
C ASP A 157 8.88 -14.25 -18.95
N VAL A 158 9.31 -13.44 -17.97
CA VAL A 158 10.46 -12.54 -18.14
C VAL A 158 11.64 -13.06 -17.34
N SER A 159 12.55 -13.78 -18.01
CA SER A 159 13.79 -14.27 -17.38
C SER A 159 14.52 -13.12 -16.69
N ARG A 160 14.96 -13.35 -15.44
CA ARG A 160 15.78 -12.42 -14.65
C ARG A 160 17.02 -11.93 -15.43
N ASP A 161 17.54 -12.73 -16.35
CA ASP A 161 18.68 -12.38 -17.23
C ASP A 161 18.34 -11.32 -18.30
N ARG A 162 17.06 -11.12 -18.61
CA ARG A 162 16.59 -10.06 -19.52
C ARG A 162 16.42 -8.75 -18.77
N LEU A 163 15.88 -8.78 -17.55
CA LEU A 163 15.74 -7.60 -16.69
C LEU A 163 17.12 -7.07 -16.22
N ALA A 164 18.05 -7.98 -15.90
CA ALA A 164 19.41 -7.62 -15.48
C ALA A 164 20.18 -6.81 -16.54
N ARG A 165 19.88 -7.00 -17.84
CA ARG A 165 20.51 -6.24 -18.93
C ARG A 165 20.11 -4.76 -18.96
N TYR A 166 18.92 -4.42 -18.49
CA TYR A 166 18.47 -3.02 -18.44
C TYR A 166 18.87 -2.33 -17.14
N VAL A 167 19.08 -3.10 -16.06
CA VAL A 167 19.61 -2.57 -14.78
C VAL A 167 21.14 -2.40 -14.83
N ALA A 168 21.84 -3.15 -15.67
CA ALA A 168 23.31 -3.14 -15.75
C ALA A 168 23.90 -2.01 -16.62
N ASP A 169 23.10 -1.36 -17.48
CA ASP A 169 23.57 -0.24 -18.33
C ASP A 169 23.51 1.12 -17.61
N ASP A 170 22.97 1.17 -16.39
CA ASP A 170 23.07 2.33 -15.52
C ASP A 170 24.26 2.12 -14.56
N GLU A 171 25.47 2.46 -15.02
CA GLU A 171 26.67 2.57 -14.18
C GLU A 171 26.55 3.77 -13.21
N THR A 172 25.49 3.81 -12.41
CA THR A 172 25.45 4.43 -11.09
C THR A 172 24.59 3.58 -10.14
N VAL A 173 24.91 2.29 -10.01
CA VAL A 173 24.54 1.54 -8.80
C VAL A 173 25.43 2.03 -7.66
N ASP A 174 25.13 3.23 -7.16
CA ASP A 174 25.58 3.70 -5.86
C ASP A 174 24.67 3.08 -4.80
N ASP A 175 25.16 1.98 -4.23
CA ASP A 175 24.79 1.38 -2.95
C ASP A 175 23.36 1.69 -2.46
N GLY A 176 22.36 1.03 -3.06
CA GLY A 176 21.00 0.94 -2.52
C GLY A 176 20.26 2.26 -2.29
N ARG A 177 20.69 3.37 -2.92
CA ARG A 177 20.04 4.68 -2.81
C ARG A 177 19.65 5.22 -4.17
N ILE A 178 18.45 4.91 -4.62
CA ILE A 178 17.77 5.78 -5.59
C ILE A 178 17.17 6.92 -4.77
N GLN A 179 17.95 7.99 -4.58
CA GLN A 179 17.42 9.26 -4.14
C GLN A 179 16.44 9.74 -5.21
N SER A 180 15.14 9.61 -4.93
CA SER A 180 14.14 10.46 -5.55
C SER A 180 14.53 11.90 -5.24
N LYS A 181 15.09 12.60 -6.22
CA LYS A 181 15.19 14.06 -6.17
C LYS A 181 13.76 14.60 -6.20
N VAL A 182 13.18 14.73 -5.00
CA VAL A 182 12.07 15.63 -4.76
C VAL A 182 12.66 17.02 -4.88
N THR A 183 12.47 17.60 -6.06
CA THR A 183 12.75 19.00 -6.33
C THR A 183 11.93 19.86 -5.37
N GLU A 184 12.60 20.81 -4.73
CA GLU A 184 12.01 21.90 -3.96
C GLU A 184 10.83 22.54 -4.70
N PHE A 185 9.67 22.60 -4.05
CA PHE A 185 8.69 23.68 -4.13
C PHE A 185 8.01 23.85 -2.76
#